data_AF-A0A2N0FRJ7-F1
#
_entry.id   AF-A0A2N0FRJ7-F1
#
_cell.length_a   1.000
_cell.length_b   1.000
_cell.length_c   1.000
_cell.angle_alpha   90.00
_cell.angle_beta   90.00
_cell.angle_gamma   90.00
#
_symmetry.space_group_name_H-M   'P 1'
#
loop_
_entity.id
_entity.type
_entity.pdbx_description
1 polymer ?
#
loop_
_entity_poly.entity_id
_entity_poly.type
_entity_poly.pdbx_seq_one_letter_code
_entity_poly.pdbx_strand_id
1 'polypeptide(L)'
;MVPKLTNIMKTSITTLSHSALTLILFLSIICVANAQEVEWLSWDEATELATTEKNPKKIFVDVYTDWCGWCKKMDKDTFQNSEVAAYMTDNFYMVKLDGEGKEPIEFKGKTYKFVPSGRKGYHELAAALLQGRLSYPTTIFLDEEMNMLSPVPGYQKPKPFLNIARYFGDNIYKDKDWEAYSGKGK
;
A
#
# COMPACT_ATOMS: atom_id res chain seq x y z
N MET A 1 -45.83 -14.19 -70.34
CA MET A 1 -45.29 -15.48 -70.82
C MET A 1 -44.07 -15.79 -69.96
N VAL A 2 -44.10 -16.89 -69.20
CA VAL A 2 -43.06 -17.31 -68.24
C VAL A 2 -42.18 -18.37 -68.94
N PRO A 3 -40.86 -18.39 -68.73
CA PRO A 3 -40.22 -19.39 -67.84
C PRO A 3 -39.12 -18.73 -66.97
N LYS A 4 -39.03 -18.88 -65.64
CA LYS A 4 -38.71 -20.02 -64.75
C LYS A 4 -37.32 -20.65 -64.98
N LEU A 5 -36.63 -20.89 -63.84
CA LEU A 5 -35.41 -21.69 -63.57
C LEU A 5 -34.14 -20.83 -63.35
N THR A 6 -33.27 -21.02 -62.36
CA THR A 6 -33.20 -21.72 -61.05
C THR A 6 -31.81 -21.38 -60.48
N ASN A 7 -31.68 -21.40 -59.15
CA ASN A 7 -30.44 -21.19 -58.37
C ASN A 7 -29.17 -21.85 -58.94
N ILE A 8 -28.04 -21.13 -58.87
CA ILE A 8 -26.70 -21.70 -58.67
C ILE A 8 -25.95 -20.85 -57.63
N MET A 9 -25.90 -21.38 -56.40
CA MET A 9 -24.72 -21.58 -55.56
C MET A 9 -23.67 -20.45 -55.48
N LYS A 10 -23.56 -19.82 -54.29
CA LYS A 10 -22.51 -20.12 -53.28
C LYS A 10 -21.09 -19.95 -53.81
N THR A 11 -20.40 -18.91 -53.37
CA THR A 11 -19.06 -18.99 -52.74
C THR A 11 -18.53 -17.60 -52.36
N SER A 12 -17.63 -17.58 -51.37
CA SER A 12 -16.84 -16.45 -50.89
C SER A 12 -17.44 -15.55 -49.81
N ILE A 13 -17.65 -16.10 -48.62
CA ILE A 13 -17.65 -15.32 -47.35
C ILE A 13 -16.66 -15.91 -46.32
N THR A 14 -16.00 -17.03 -46.59
CA THR A 14 -15.30 -17.79 -45.53
C THR A 14 -13.83 -17.42 -45.27
N THR A 15 -13.23 -16.46 -45.97
CA THR A 15 -11.80 -16.12 -45.77
C THR A 15 -11.55 -14.92 -44.86
N LEU A 16 -12.54 -14.07 -44.54
CA LEU A 16 -12.33 -12.92 -43.64
C LEU A 16 -12.32 -13.29 -42.13
N SER A 17 -12.81 -14.47 -41.75
CA SER A 17 -13.06 -14.81 -40.35
C SER A 17 -11.82 -15.28 -39.56
N HIS A 18 -10.80 -15.82 -40.24
CA HIS A 18 -9.65 -16.43 -39.55
C HIS A 18 -8.55 -15.42 -39.22
N SER A 19 -8.37 -14.40 -40.06
CA SER A 19 -7.35 -13.34 -39.88
C SER A 19 -7.71 -12.35 -38.76
N ALA A 20 -9.00 -12.06 -38.57
CA ALA A 20 -9.46 -11.21 -37.46
C ALA A 20 -9.39 -11.94 -36.10
N LEU A 21 -9.66 -13.25 -36.08
CA LEU A 21 -9.65 -14.04 -34.85
C LEU A 21 -8.22 -14.30 -34.32
N THR A 22 -7.25 -14.42 -35.23
CA THR A 22 -5.81 -14.54 -34.87
C THR A 22 -5.23 -13.22 -34.37
N LEU A 23 -5.70 -12.08 -34.88
CA LEU A 23 -5.28 -10.75 -34.40
C LEU A 23 -5.84 -10.42 -33.01
N ILE A 24 -7.07 -10.86 -32.70
CA ILE A 24 -7.69 -10.67 -31.37
C ILE A 24 -7.02 -11.58 -30.32
N LEU A 25 -6.63 -12.81 -30.69
CA LEU A 25 -5.91 -13.72 -29.78
C LEU A 25 -4.47 -13.25 -29.46
N PHE A 26 -3.84 -12.51 -30.38
CA PHE A 26 -2.52 -11.91 -30.17
C PHE A 26 -2.55 -10.67 -29.27
N LEU A 27 -3.67 -9.94 -29.22
CA LEU A 27 -3.81 -8.73 -28.40
C LEU A 27 -4.09 -9.03 -26.91
N SER A 28 -4.59 -10.23 -26.59
CA SER A 28 -4.94 -10.65 -25.22
C SER A 28 -3.77 -11.12 -24.34
N ILE A 29 -2.53 -11.18 -24.85
CA ILE A 29 -1.38 -11.76 -24.13
C ILE A 29 -0.49 -10.72 -23.42
N ILE A 30 -0.75 -9.42 -23.59
CA ILE A 30 0.06 -8.37 -22.95
C ILE A 30 -0.58 -7.93 -21.63
N CYS A 31 -0.83 -8.86 -20.71
CA CYS A 31 -1.00 -8.51 -19.30
C CYS A 31 0.39 -8.51 -18.67
N VAL A 32 1.15 -7.43 -18.90
CA VAL A 32 2.44 -7.25 -18.23
C VAL A 32 2.12 -7.06 -16.75
N ALA A 33 2.33 -8.10 -15.95
CA ALA A 33 2.36 -8.00 -14.50
C ALA A 33 3.57 -7.13 -14.14
N ASN A 34 3.41 -5.81 -14.17
CA ASN A 34 4.38 -4.91 -13.60
C ASN A 34 4.39 -5.17 -12.10
N ALA A 35 5.54 -5.54 -11.56
CA ALA A 35 5.75 -5.52 -10.13
C ALA A 35 5.57 -4.07 -9.69
N GLN A 36 4.44 -3.77 -9.06
CA GLN A 36 4.15 -2.42 -8.57
C GLN A 36 5.05 -2.17 -7.37
N GLU A 37 6.03 -1.29 -7.55
CA GLU A 37 6.80 -0.76 -6.44
C GLU A 37 5.91 0.18 -5.63
N VAL A 38 6.10 0.16 -4.31
CA VAL A 38 5.41 1.10 -3.41
C VAL A 38 5.91 2.51 -3.69
N GLU A 39 4.99 3.43 -3.91
CA GLU A 39 5.26 4.86 -3.88
C GLU A 39 5.31 5.36 -2.43
N TRP A 40 6.44 5.93 -2.04
CA TRP A 40 6.63 6.54 -0.72
C TRP A 40 6.48 8.05 -0.84
N LEU A 41 5.55 8.61 -0.07
CA LEU A 41 5.26 10.02 0.00
C LEU A 41 6.01 10.67 1.18
N SER A 42 6.25 11.96 1.06
CA SER A 42 6.56 12.79 2.23
C SER A 42 5.36 12.85 3.17
N TRP A 43 5.63 13.24 4.42
CA TRP A 43 4.57 13.45 5.41
C TRP A 43 3.53 14.46 4.91
N ASP A 44 3.99 15.60 4.38
CA ASP A 44 3.12 16.68 3.93
C ASP A 44 2.25 16.23 2.77
N GLU A 45 2.80 15.57 1.74
CA GLU A 45 2.04 15.02 0.61
C GLU A 45 0.96 14.03 1.07
N ALA A 46 1.29 13.11 1.98
CA ALA A 46 0.31 12.14 2.47
C ALA A 46 -0.82 12.82 3.27
N THR A 47 -0.52 13.84 4.07
CA THR A 47 -1.55 14.59 4.82
C THR A 47 -2.38 15.52 3.93
N GLU A 48 -1.78 16.08 2.89
CA GLU A 48 -2.49 16.86 1.87
C GLU A 48 -3.48 15.96 1.13
N LEU A 49 -3.05 14.80 0.64
CA LEU A 49 -3.95 13.84 -0.01
C LEU A 49 -5.07 13.36 0.93
N ALA A 50 -4.74 13.07 2.19
CA ALA A 50 -5.73 12.65 3.18
C ALA A 50 -6.80 13.72 3.49
N THR A 51 -6.52 15.00 3.24
CA THR A 51 -7.45 16.11 3.53
C THR A 51 -8.16 16.66 2.29
N THR A 52 -7.58 16.47 1.10
CA THR A 52 -8.08 17.05 -0.16
C THR A 52 -8.85 16.05 -1.02
N GLU A 53 -8.55 14.75 -0.90
CA GLU A 53 -9.24 13.71 -1.66
C GLU A 53 -10.67 13.48 -1.16
N LYS A 54 -11.58 13.19 -2.09
CA LYS A 54 -12.99 12.94 -1.75
C LYS A 54 -13.18 11.66 -0.94
N ASN A 55 -12.38 10.65 -1.25
CA ASN A 55 -12.36 9.35 -0.57
C ASN A 55 -10.88 9.03 -0.26
N PRO A 56 -10.31 9.66 0.79
CA PRO A 56 -8.89 9.51 1.08
C PRO A 56 -8.57 8.06 1.49
N LYS A 57 -7.38 7.60 1.13
CA LYS A 57 -6.80 6.38 1.71
C LYS A 57 -6.37 6.65 3.15
N LYS A 58 -6.22 5.57 3.92
CA LYS A 58 -5.56 5.61 5.23
C LYS A 58 -4.07 5.97 5.07
N ILE A 59 -3.39 6.36 6.15
CA ILE A 59 -1.94 6.60 6.11
C ILE A 59 -1.21 5.45 6.80
N PHE A 60 -0.22 4.89 6.13
CA PHE A 60 0.74 3.97 6.71
C PHE A 60 2.07 4.68 6.93
N VAL A 61 2.62 4.58 8.14
CA VAL A 61 3.90 5.20 8.49
C VAL A 61 4.88 4.10 8.90
N ASP A 62 6.00 3.97 8.19
CA ASP A 62 7.15 3.18 8.61
C ASP A 62 8.17 4.09 9.30
N VAL A 63 8.32 3.93 10.62
CA VAL A 63 9.28 4.71 11.40
C VAL A 63 10.59 3.94 11.48
N TYR A 64 11.63 4.54 10.91
CA TYR A 64 12.95 3.93 10.73
C TYR A 64 14.07 4.85 11.25
N THR A 65 15.30 4.35 11.18
CA THR A 65 16.52 5.17 11.26
C THR A 65 17.56 4.65 10.27
N ASP A 66 18.49 5.50 9.82
CA ASP A 66 19.49 5.12 8.80
C ASP A 66 20.40 3.94 9.20
N TRP A 67 20.64 3.79 10.50
CA TRP A 67 21.49 2.73 11.06
C TRP A 67 20.72 1.44 11.36
N CYS A 68 19.39 1.45 11.25
CA CYS A 68 18.54 0.30 11.58
C CYS A 68 18.61 -0.80 10.52
N GLY A 69 19.37 -1.87 10.79
CA GLY A 69 19.48 -3.02 9.90
C GLY A 69 18.15 -3.77 9.67
N TRP A 70 17.31 -3.88 10.70
CA TRP A 70 16.00 -4.53 10.60
C TRP A 70 14.99 -3.73 9.76
N CYS A 71 15.11 -2.41 9.73
CA CYS A 71 14.29 -1.54 8.88
C CYS A 71 14.61 -1.80 7.40
N LYS A 72 15.90 -1.80 7.04
CA LYS A 72 16.36 -2.14 5.68
C LYS A 72 15.96 -3.56 5.25
N LYS A 73 15.94 -4.49 6.21
CA LYS A 73 15.46 -5.85 5.96
C LYS A 73 13.94 -5.89 5.73
N MET A 74 13.16 -5.12 6.50
CA MET A 74 11.71 -5.01 6.31
C MET A 74 11.36 -4.40 4.95
N ASP A 75 12.08 -3.36 4.53
CA ASP A 75 11.95 -2.78 3.19
C ASP A 75 12.08 -3.83 2.09
N LYS A 76 13.20 -4.57 2.12
CA LYS A 76 13.54 -5.56 1.09
C LYS A 76 12.63 -6.78 1.12
N ASP A 77 12.37 -7.33 2.30
CA ASP A 77 11.68 -8.61 2.41
C ASP A 77 10.16 -8.41 2.32
N THR A 78 9.63 -7.33 2.91
CA THR A 78 8.19 -7.15 3.16
C THR A 78 7.56 -6.12 2.24
N PHE A 79 8.06 -4.88 2.20
CA PHE A 79 7.42 -3.85 1.38
C PHE A 79 7.64 -4.04 -0.14
N GLN A 80 8.69 -4.75 -0.53
CA GLN A 80 8.92 -5.17 -1.93
C GLN A 80 8.26 -6.50 -2.30
N ASN A 81 7.59 -7.19 -1.36
CA ASN A 81 6.80 -8.36 -1.71
C ASN A 81 5.58 -7.93 -2.53
N SER A 82 5.34 -8.56 -3.68
CA SER A 82 4.31 -8.11 -4.63
C SER A 82 2.89 -8.10 -4.07
N GLU A 83 2.53 -9.06 -3.21
CA GLU A 83 1.20 -9.10 -2.58
C GLU A 83 1.04 -7.99 -1.55
N VAL A 84 2.10 -7.73 -0.76
CA VAL A 84 2.13 -6.62 0.19
C VAL A 84 2.07 -5.29 -0.54
N ALA A 85 2.93 -5.08 -1.53
CA ALA A 85 3.01 -3.83 -2.28
C ALA A 85 1.67 -3.48 -2.93
N ALA A 86 1.05 -4.44 -3.62
CA ALA A 86 -0.26 -4.24 -4.24
C ALA A 86 -1.33 -3.84 -3.21
N TYR A 87 -1.45 -4.60 -2.12
CA TYR A 87 -2.44 -4.29 -1.08
C TYR A 87 -2.16 -2.92 -0.44
N MET A 88 -0.90 -2.62 -0.14
CA MET A 88 -0.55 -1.38 0.53
C MET A 88 -0.78 -0.16 -0.38
N THR A 89 -0.41 -0.23 -1.65
CA THR A 89 -0.64 0.86 -2.60
C THR A 89 -2.13 1.12 -2.82
N ASP A 90 -2.97 0.09 -2.83
CA ASP A 90 -4.41 0.27 -3.02
C ASP A 90 -5.10 0.91 -1.81
N ASN A 91 -4.60 0.65 -0.60
CA ASN A 91 -5.31 0.97 0.65
C ASN A 91 -4.68 2.10 1.48
N PHE A 92 -3.41 2.46 1.22
CA PHE A 92 -2.69 3.43 2.05
C PHE A 92 -1.88 4.45 1.24
N TYR A 93 -1.78 5.67 1.78
CA TYR A 93 -0.68 6.59 1.52
C TYR A 93 0.52 6.16 2.37
N MET A 94 1.63 5.79 1.73
CA MET A 94 2.77 5.20 2.43
C MET A 94 3.83 6.25 2.72
N VAL A 95 4.22 6.37 3.99
CA VAL A 95 5.16 7.39 4.47
C VAL A 95 6.32 6.71 5.18
N LYS A 96 7.54 7.18 4.90
CA LYS A 96 8.70 6.89 5.75
C LYS A 96 8.97 8.05 6.67
N LEU A 97 9.13 7.77 7.96
CA LEU A 97 9.46 8.77 8.96
C LEU A 97 10.78 8.40 9.64
N ASP A 98 11.82 9.20 9.43
CA ASP A 98 13.06 9.05 10.19
C ASP A 98 12.83 9.46 11.65
N GLY A 99 12.92 8.49 12.55
CA GLY A 99 12.77 8.70 13.99
C GLY A 99 13.86 9.59 14.60
N GLU A 100 14.95 9.85 13.87
CA GLU A 100 16.05 10.73 14.26
C GLU A 100 16.19 11.96 13.32
N GLY A 101 15.21 12.17 12.44
CA GLY A 101 15.17 13.27 11.48
C GLY A 101 15.27 14.64 12.15
N LYS A 102 15.81 15.62 11.40
CA LYS A 102 16.08 16.98 11.91
C LYS A 102 15.06 18.01 11.46
N GLU A 103 14.43 17.77 10.31
CA GLU A 103 13.46 18.68 9.74
C GLU A 103 12.19 18.73 10.59
N PRO A 104 11.68 19.93 10.92
CA PRO A 104 10.39 20.08 11.60
C PRO A 104 9.25 19.52 10.76
N ILE A 105 8.23 18.95 11.41
CA ILE A 105 7.02 18.44 10.76
C ILE A 105 5.80 19.07 11.41
N GLU A 106 4.89 19.63 10.61
CA GLU A 106 3.60 20.13 11.08
C GLU A 106 2.57 19.02 11.06
N PHE A 107 1.87 18.82 12.18
CA PHE A 107 0.78 17.87 12.22
C PHE A 107 -0.28 18.29 13.24
N LYS A 108 -1.55 18.33 12.80
CA LYS A 108 -2.72 18.70 13.63
C LYS A 108 -2.52 20.01 14.43
N GLY A 109 -1.95 21.03 13.77
CA GLY A 109 -1.75 22.37 14.35
C GLY A 109 -0.57 22.47 15.34
N LYS A 110 0.29 21.45 15.38
CA LYS A 110 1.51 21.44 16.19
C LYS A 110 2.74 21.18 15.30
N THR A 111 3.77 22.00 15.50
CA THR A 111 5.11 21.73 15.00
C THR A 111 5.80 20.70 15.89
N TYR A 112 6.23 19.59 15.32
CA TYR A 112 7.08 18.59 15.95
C TYR A 112 8.52 18.80 15.49
N LYS A 113 9.47 18.75 16.43
CA LYS A 113 10.88 19.06 16.15
C LYS A 113 11.81 17.94 16.61
N PHE A 114 13.06 18.05 16.19
CA PHE A 114 14.13 17.23 16.73
C PHE A 114 14.47 17.61 18.18
N VAL A 115 14.67 16.59 19.03
CA VAL A 115 15.09 16.73 20.42
C VAL A 115 16.48 16.08 20.60
N PRO A 116 17.51 16.86 20.95
CA PRO A 116 18.80 16.31 21.36
C PRO A 116 18.63 15.43 22.61
N SER A 117 19.00 14.16 22.52
CA SER A 117 18.93 13.20 23.63
C SER A 117 19.88 12.04 23.39
N GLY A 118 20.69 11.68 24.39
CA GLY A 118 21.75 10.70 24.22
C GLY A 118 22.69 11.05 23.06
N ARG A 119 23.10 10.04 22.28
CA ARG A 119 24.03 10.23 21.15
C ARG A 119 23.38 10.66 19.83
N LYS A 120 22.08 10.41 19.66
CA LYS A 120 21.38 10.54 18.37
C LYS A 120 20.21 11.52 18.40
N GLY A 121 19.58 11.68 19.57
CA GLY A 121 18.30 12.37 19.74
C GLY A 121 17.14 11.60 19.13
N TYR A 122 16.00 12.26 19.00
CA TYR A 122 14.80 11.71 18.36
C TYR A 122 13.93 12.84 17.81
N HIS A 123 13.04 12.51 16.88
CA HIS A 123 12.02 13.42 16.39
C HIS A 123 10.74 13.32 17.23
N GLU A 124 10.17 14.44 17.67
CA GLU A 124 8.99 14.45 18.55
C GLU A 124 7.78 13.74 17.94
N LEU A 125 7.60 13.84 16.61
CA LEU A 125 6.49 13.17 15.94
C LEU A 125 6.64 11.65 16.02
N ALA A 126 7.85 11.13 15.82
CA ALA A 126 8.13 9.71 15.98
C ALA A 126 7.88 9.28 17.42
N ALA A 127 8.33 10.06 18.42
CA ALA A 127 8.04 9.76 19.83
C ALA A 127 6.53 9.75 20.14
N ALA A 128 5.75 10.65 19.55
CA ALA A 128 4.31 10.69 19.73
C ALA A 128 3.62 9.45 19.11
N LEU A 129 3.96 9.12 17.85
CA LEU A 129 3.40 7.96 17.14
C LEU A 129 3.80 6.62 17.77
N LEU A 130 5.02 6.53 18.30
CA LEU A 130 5.54 5.33 18.98
C LEU A 130 5.15 5.29 20.47
N GLN A 131 4.33 6.25 20.94
CA GLN A 131 3.89 6.33 22.34
C GLN A 131 5.07 6.32 23.33
N GLY A 132 6.14 7.03 23.00
CA GLY A 132 7.37 7.15 23.78
C GLY A 132 8.32 5.93 23.70
N ARG A 133 7.93 4.85 23.01
CA ARG A 133 8.75 3.64 22.86
C ARG A 133 9.54 3.68 21.56
N LEU A 134 10.65 4.40 21.55
CA LEU A 134 11.53 4.58 20.38
C LEU A 134 12.29 3.29 20.00
N SER A 135 11.58 2.32 19.44
CA SER A 135 12.11 1.08 18.87
C SER A 135 11.88 1.04 17.37
N TYR A 136 12.87 0.58 16.60
CA TYR A 136 12.82 0.58 15.14
C TYR A 136 13.08 -0.82 14.54
N PRO A 137 12.40 -1.22 13.46
CA PRO A 137 11.28 -0.50 12.84
C PRO A 137 10.04 -0.53 13.74
N THR A 138 9.19 0.48 13.62
CA THR A 138 7.81 0.43 14.14
C THR A 138 6.90 1.03 13.09
N THR A 139 5.84 0.31 12.75
CA THR A 139 4.85 0.78 11.77
C THR A 139 3.60 1.30 12.45
N ILE A 140 2.94 2.30 11.86
CA ILE A 140 1.74 2.93 12.40
C ILE A 140 0.70 3.03 11.30
N PHE A 141 -0.55 2.75 11.67
CA PHE A 141 -1.71 2.94 10.81
C PHE A 141 -2.53 4.10 11.34
N LEU A 142 -2.81 5.08 10.47
CA LEU A 142 -3.75 6.17 10.73
C LEU A 142 -5.00 5.96 9.90
N ASP A 143 -6.17 6.23 10.47
CA ASP A 143 -7.41 6.26 9.69
C ASP A 143 -7.48 7.47 8.75
N GLU A 144 -8.57 7.56 7.99
CA GLU A 144 -8.86 8.63 7.03
C GLU A 144 -8.87 10.02 7.68
N GLU A 145 -9.20 10.12 8.97
CA GLU A 145 -9.15 11.35 9.77
C GLU A 145 -7.79 11.56 10.49
N MET A 146 -6.78 10.79 10.09
CA MET A 146 -5.43 10.79 10.64
C MET A 146 -5.41 10.51 12.16
N ASN A 147 -6.38 9.77 12.68
CA ASN A 147 -6.33 9.26 14.04
C ASN A 147 -5.46 8.02 14.09
N MET A 148 -4.61 7.94 15.11
CA MET A 148 -3.72 6.81 15.28
C MET A 148 -4.49 5.58 15.76
N LEU A 149 -4.42 4.49 14.99
CA LEU A 149 -5.05 3.22 15.35
C LEU A 149 -4.16 2.43 16.31
N SER A 150 -2.95 2.07 15.89
CA SER A 150 -1.99 1.35 16.75
C SER A 150 -0.57 1.36 16.19
N PRO A 151 0.47 1.48 17.04
CA PRO A 151 1.84 1.17 16.66
C PRO A 151 2.10 -0.34 16.70
N VAL A 152 2.78 -0.86 15.66
CA VAL A 152 3.15 -2.26 15.50
C VAL A 152 4.68 -2.35 15.45
N PRO A 153 5.32 -2.70 16.58
CA PRO A 153 6.78 -2.70 16.68
C PRO A 153 7.41 -3.94 16.04
N GLY A 154 8.62 -3.73 15.53
CA GLY A 154 9.52 -4.78 15.08
C GLY A 154 9.29 -5.25 13.65
N TYR A 155 10.30 -5.94 13.15
CA TYR A 155 10.31 -6.53 11.82
C TYR A 155 9.16 -7.54 11.65
N GLN A 156 8.38 -7.37 10.57
CA GLN A 156 7.36 -8.32 10.15
C GLN A 156 7.77 -8.96 8.83
N LYS A 157 7.61 -10.28 8.70
CA LYS A 157 7.68 -10.99 7.40
C LYS A 157 6.43 -10.65 6.55
N PRO A 158 6.44 -10.89 5.22
CA PRO A 158 5.34 -10.54 4.33
C PRO A 158 3.95 -11.00 4.81
N LYS A 159 3.78 -12.30 5.07
CA LYS A 159 2.48 -12.88 5.44
C LYS A 159 1.93 -12.33 6.77
N PRO A 160 2.70 -12.30 7.88
CA PRO A 160 2.26 -11.63 9.11
C PRO A 160 1.93 -10.15 8.91
N PHE A 161 2.78 -9.42 8.16
CA PHE A 161 2.55 -8.00 7.89
C PHE A 161 1.25 -7.77 7.13
N LEU A 162 1.01 -8.53 6.06
CA LEU A 162 -0.21 -8.41 5.26
C LEU A 162 -1.46 -8.69 6.09
N ASN A 163 -1.39 -9.65 7.04
CA ASN A 163 -2.51 -9.90 7.95
C ASN A 163 -2.80 -8.68 8.84
N ILE A 164 -1.76 -8.02 9.34
CA ILE A 164 -1.87 -6.79 10.14
C ILE A 164 -2.42 -5.65 9.28
N ALA A 165 -1.87 -5.46 8.07
CA ALA A 165 -2.31 -4.44 7.14
C ALA A 165 -3.80 -4.58 6.81
N ARG A 166 -4.28 -5.81 6.56
CA ARG A 166 -5.70 -6.10 6.34
C ARG A 166 -6.58 -5.82 7.54
N TYR A 167 -6.10 -6.12 8.74
CA TYR A 167 -6.84 -5.83 9.96
C TYR A 167 -7.20 -4.35 10.10
N PHE A 168 -6.27 -3.46 9.74
CA PHE A 168 -6.50 -2.01 9.76
C PHE A 168 -7.13 -1.47 8.47
N GLY A 169 -6.62 -1.87 7.31
CA GLY A 169 -7.06 -1.39 5.99
C GLY A 169 -8.50 -1.77 5.68
N ASP A 170 -8.88 -3.02 5.97
CA ASP A 170 -10.23 -3.52 5.72
C ASP A 170 -11.22 -3.19 6.87
N ASN A 171 -10.81 -2.31 7.81
CA ASN A 171 -11.59 -1.87 8.98
C ASN A 171 -12.02 -2.99 9.95
N ILE A 172 -11.38 -4.15 9.92
CA ILE A 172 -11.74 -5.31 10.78
C ILE A 172 -11.64 -4.97 12.26
N TYR A 173 -10.71 -4.08 12.63
CA TYR A 173 -10.53 -3.57 13.99
C TYR A 173 -11.77 -2.88 14.58
N LYS A 174 -12.75 -2.48 13.76
CA LYS A 174 -14.00 -1.86 14.23
C LYS A 174 -14.96 -2.90 14.81
N ASP A 175 -14.88 -4.15 14.37
CA ASP A 175 -15.80 -5.22 14.74
C ASP A 175 -15.18 -6.29 15.63
N LYS A 176 -13.86 -6.51 15.52
CA LYS A 176 -13.13 -7.57 16.22
C LYS A 176 -11.81 -7.05 16.73
N ASP A 177 -11.41 -7.52 17.91
CA ASP A 177 -10.05 -7.30 18.39
C ASP A 177 -9.02 -8.15 17.63
N TRP A 178 -7.75 -7.83 17.84
CA TRP A 178 -6.64 -8.48 17.15
C TRP A 178 -6.50 -9.96 17.52
N GLU A 179 -6.81 -10.36 18.75
CA GLU A 179 -6.68 -11.75 19.18
C GLU A 179 -7.68 -12.65 18.46
N ALA A 180 -8.94 -12.20 18.39
CA ALA A 180 -10.02 -12.86 17.68
C ALA A 180 -9.76 -12.94 16.17
N TYR A 181 -9.17 -11.90 15.57
CA TYR A 181 -8.86 -11.88 14.15
C TYR A 181 -7.61 -12.69 13.78
N SER A 182 -6.52 -12.54 14.53
CA SER A 182 -5.24 -13.17 14.23
C SER A 182 -5.20 -14.66 14.55
N GLY A 183 -6.20 -15.17 15.28
CA GLY A 183 -6.29 -16.57 15.67
C GLY A 183 -5.26 -16.97 16.73
N LYS A 184 -4.61 -16.01 17.41
CA LYS A 184 -3.56 -16.26 18.41
C LYS A 184 -4.05 -16.77 19.77
N GLY A 185 -5.36 -17.03 19.92
CA GLY A 185 -5.97 -17.59 21.12
C GLY A 185 -6.46 -19.05 20.95
N LYS A 186 -5.96 -19.79 19.96
CA LYS A 186 -6.28 -21.22 19.73
C LYS A 186 -5.03 -22.08 19.58
#